data_AF-A0A8C9XF40-F1
#
_entry.id   AF-A0A8C9XF40-F1
#
_cell.length_a   1.000
_cell.length_b   1.000
_cell.length_c   1.000
_cell.angle_alpha   90.00
_cell.angle_beta   90.00
_cell.angle_gamma   90.00
#
_symmetry.space_group_name_H-M   'P 1'
#
loop_
_entity.id
_entity.type
_entity.pdbx_description
1 polymer ?
#
loop_
_entity_poly.entity_id
_entity_poly.type
_entity_poly.pdbx_seq_one_letter_code
_entity_poly.pdbx_strand_id
1 'polypeptide(L)'
;LASPHSIPGWEKNTLWFIAYLSVQKVDMCQQTNELQHKTASYNTPNLVVRRGQEFLVRVTFNRPLEQSDDFQLEFLIGEDPSASRGSLVVVTFNSRPGGPWSGQIVESQGATVTLGITPTPDAIVGRFRTNVAIVMATGMQRTNRDAATDVYVLFNAWCKDDAVFLPNEAERNEYVLNDHGVMYQGSFDAVTTCDWVYGQFERGVLDACIYILDASKMPINDRGNIIKVIRMGSAMINAQDDNGVCVGNWSDDYSMGRSPTSWTGSVQILLQYTKTGIPVGYAQCWVFAGVFNTFLRTLGIPARTVTNFVSAHDSNGNLKIDLICLPDGLPDDQNTRDSIWNYHCWNEVFIRRDDLPPGLEGWQVVDATPQETSDGYFRCGPVSMIAVKEGLLCHPFDAGFVFSEVNSDVVFYKRDRYGTLTQYWVETDYIGKAVYTKSLDSNSPNNITQNYKYLPVKSELVKLTANEYMPYLGTQICLHFIVTGQIEDESVTAIKVLELKIPTLTVTLSGLPQVRQQMFANVTFTNPFNFALKDCRLAMEGAGVMSEKRRLNKYARAHTHTHTHTHTHTHTHTHTRYI
;
A
#
# COMPACT_ATOMS: atom_id res chain seq x y z
N LEU A 1 -50.24 95.72 -0.58
CA LEU A 1 -50.59 94.99 0.65
C LEU A 1 -50.98 93.57 0.22
N ALA A 2 -50.08 92.75 -0.32
CA ALA A 2 -48.87 92.11 0.24
C ALA A 2 -49.19 90.87 1.12
N SER A 3 -48.84 89.71 0.55
CA SER A 3 -48.66 88.34 1.05
C SER A 3 -48.32 88.14 2.54
N PRO A 4 -48.58 86.94 3.10
CA PRO A 4 -47.70 86.38 4.12
C PRO A 4 -46.99 85.11 3.63
N HIS A 5 -45.71 85.31 3.32
CA HIS A 5 -44.55 84.57 3.80
C HIS A 5 -44.70 83.11 4.28
N SER A 6 -43.93 82.27 3.60
CA SER A 6 -43.39 80.97 3.99
C SER A 6 -42.64 81.00 5.33
N ILE A 7 -42.89 79.99 6.17
CA ILE A 7 -41.93 79.49 7.17
C ILE A 7 -41.52 78.08 6.72
N PRO A 8 -40.26 77.87 6.30
CA PRO A 8 -39.69 76.55 6.07
C PRO A 8 -39.08 76.00 7.37
N GLY A 9 -39.15 74.68 7.59
CA GLY A 9 -38.31 74.03 8.60
C GLY A 9 -38.98 72.92 9.40
N TRP A 10 -39.44 71.87 8.74
CA TRP A 10 -39.40 70.54 9.34
C TRP A 10 -38.42 69.73 8.48
N GLU A 11 -37.13 69.84 8.81
CA GLU A 11 -36.14 68.88 8.35
C GLU A 11 -36.62 67.50 8.79
N LYS A 12 -37.11 66.72 7.83
CA LYS A 12 -37.16 65.27 7.96
C LYS A 12 -35.70 64.84 8.14
N ASN A 13 -35.30 64.61 9.39
CA ASN A 13 -34.17 63.79 9.72
C ASN A 13 -34.34 62.47 8.96
N THR A 14 -33.73 62.44 7.79
CA THR A 14 -33.65 61.25 6.96
C THR A 14 -32.55 60.44 7.64
N LEU A 15 -32.95 59.71 8.69
CA LEU A 15 -32.15 58.62 9.21
C LEU A 15 -31.95 57.67 8.04
N TRP A 16 -30.80 57.78 7.39
CA TRP A 16 -30.30 56.78 6.47
C TRP A 16 -30.22 55.49 7.30
N PHE A 17 -31.21 54.61 7.17
CA PHE A 17 -31.09 53.24 7.62
C PHE A 17 -29.92 52.66 6.82
N ILE A 18 -28.74 52.60 7.45
CA ILE A 18 -27.62 51.83 6.91
C ILE A 18 -28.15 50.40 6.82
N ALA A 19 -28.38 49.94 5.58
CA ALA A 19 -28.83 48.58 5.35
C ALA A 19 -27.69 47.65 5.81
N TYR A 20 -27.95 46.89 6.88
CA TYR A 20 -27.04 45.86 7.34
C TYR A 20 -26.76 44.88 6.20
N LEU A 21 -25.52 44.39 6.15
CA LEU A 21 -25.13 43.40 5.15
C LEU A 21 -25.95 42.11 5.36
N SER A 22 -26.54 41.59 4.29
CA SER A 22 -27.31 40.35 4.32
C SER A 22 -27.04 39.54 3.07
N VAL A 23 -27.02 38.22 3.21
CA VAL A 23 -26.84 37.29 2.09
C VAL A 23 -28.17 37.12 1.34
N GLN A 24 -28.14 37.31 0.02
CA GLN A 24 -29.27 37.08 -0.87
C GLN A 24 -29.21 35.72 -1.57
N LYS A 25 -28.00 35.27 -1.93
CA LYS A 25 -27.81 33.99 -2.64
C LYS A 25 -26.44 33.40 -2.33
N VAL A 26 -26.39 32.08 -2.23
CA VAL A 26 -25.15 31.28 -2.21
C VAL A 26 -25.18 30.36 -3.43
N ASP A 27 -24.14 30.42 -4.24
CA ASP A 27 -23.93 29.58 -5.42
C ASP A 27 -22.64 28.77 -5.22
N MET A 28 -22.79 27.46 -5.09
CA MET A 28 -21.70 26.52 -4.84
C MET A 28 -20.81 26.27 -6.07
N CYS A 29 -21.04 26.96 -7.19
CA CYS A 29 -20.21 26.92 -8.41
C CYS A 29 -19.94 25.48 -8.91
N GLN A 30 -20.97 24.62 -8.81
CA GLN A 30 -20.88 23.16 -9.01
C GLN A 30 -20.16 22.77 -10.29
N GLN A 31 -20.60 23.27 -11.45
CA GLN A 31 -20.03 22.92 -12.75
C GLN A 31 -18.52 23.16 -12.85
N THR A 32 -18.02 24.27 -12.27
CA THR A 32 -16.60 24.59 -12.29
C THR A 32 -15.82 23.70 -11.33
N ASN A 33 -16.32 23.58 -10.09
CA ASN A 33 -15.64 22.84 -9.04
C ASN A 33 -15.58 21.34 -9.38
N GLU A 34 -16.66 20.74 -9.86
CA GLU A 34 -16.73 19.30 -10.12
C GLU A 34 -15.76 18.83 -11.21
N LEU A 35 -15.50 19.67 -12.22
CA LEU A 35 -14.49 19.40 -13.24
C LEU A 35 -13.07 19.45 -12.66
N GLN A 36 -12.79 20.43 -11.80
CA GLN A 36 -11.49 20.61 -11.16
C GLN A 36 -11.20 19.52 -10.12
N HIS A 37 -12.22 19.06 -9.40
CA HIS A 37 -12.10 18.05 -8.36
C HIS A 37 -12.28 16.60 -8.85
N LYS A 38 -12.51 16.39 -10.16
CA LYS A 38 -12.76 15.05 -10.73
C LYS A 38 -13.97 14.37 -10.06
N THR A 39 -15.07 15.09 -9.96
CA THR A 39 -16.30 14.69 -9.27
C THR A 39 -17.57 14.95 -10.10
N ALA A 40 -17.44 15.39 -11.36
CA ALA A 40 -18.59 15.63 -12.25
C ALA A 40 -19.41 14.37 -12.59
N SER A 41 -18.86 13.18 -12.38
CA SER A 41 -19.56 11.92 -12.66
C SER A 41 -20.61 11.58 -11.60
N TYR A 42 -20.47 12.05 -10.35
CA TYR A 42 -21.41 11.70 -9.28
C TYR A 42 -22.81 12.22 -9.58
N ASN A 43 -23.80 11.32 -9.63
CA ASN A 43 -25.19 11.69 -9.86
C ASN A 43 -25.86 12.18 -8.56
N THR A 44 -25.61 13.43 -8.21
CA THR A 44 -26.13 14.11 -7.02
C THR A 44 -26.41 15.58 -7.31
N PRO A 45 -27.43 16.21 -6.68
CA PRO A 45 -27.70 17.64 -6.85
C PRO A 45 -26.77 18.54 -6.02
N ASN A 46 -25.97 17.96 -5.12
CA ASN A 46 -25.10 18.69 -4.19
C ASN A 46 -23.65 18.69 -4.67
N LEU A 47 -22.92 19.75 -4.33
CA LEU A 47 -21.51 19.86 -4.67
C LEU A 47 -20.70 18.71 -4.07
N VAL A 48 -19.84 18.09 -4.86
CA VAL A 48 -18.85 17.11 -4.39
C VAL A 48 -17.44 17.65 -4.67
N VAL A 49 -16.63 17.76 -3.62
CA VAL A 49 -15.23 18.20 -3.69
C VAL A 49 -14.32 17.20 -2.99
N ARG A 50 -13.01 17.35 -3.19
CA ARG A 50 -11.98 16.56 -2.55
C ARG A 50 -11.15 17.44 -1.64
N ARG A 51 -10.80 16.96 -0.46
CA ARG A 51 -10.01 17.69 0.54
C ARG A 51 -8.61 18.05 0.01
N GLY A 52 -7.94 19.04 0.62
CA GLY A 52 -6.62 19.49 0.19
C GLY A 52 -6.58 20.21 -1.17
N GLN A 53 -7.73 20.60 -1.72
CA GLN A 53 -7.84 21.35 -2.98
C GLN A 53 -8.89 22.46 -2.84
N GLU A 54 -8.58 23.63 -3.40
CA GLU A 54 -9.47 24.79 -3.37
C GLU A 54 -10.73 24.57 -4.23
N PHE A 55 -11.90 24.96 -3.69
CA PHE A 55 -13.14 25.08 -4.43
C PHE A 55 -13.75 26.48 -4.28
N LEU A 56 -14.57 26.88 -5.25
CA LEU A 56 -15.17 28.21 -5.31
C LEU A 56 -16.58 28.22 -4.74
N VAL A 57 -16.91 29.26 -3.98
CA VAL A 57 -18.29 29.58 -3.57
C VAL A 57 -18.56 31.04 -3.87
N ARG A 58 -19.68 31.33 -4.53
CA ARG A 58 -20.09 32.69 -4.86
C ARG A 58 -21.22 33.12 -3.93
N VAL A 59 -21.01 34.23 -3.24
CA VAL A 59 -21.99 34.81 -2.31
C VAL A 59 -22.44 36.16 -2.86
N THR A 60 -23.74 36.31 -3.06
CA THR A 60 -24.36 37.59 -3.44
C THR A 60 -25.00 38.20 -2.21
N PHE A 61 -24.58 39.41 -1.87
CA PHE A 61 -25.11 40.22 -0.78
C PHE A 61 -26.15 41.23 -1.29
N ASN A 62 -26.84 41.91 -0.37
CA ASN A 62 -27.78 42.98 -0.69
C ASN A 62 -27.11 44.29 -1.18
N ARG A 63 -25.81 44.46 -0.93
CA ARG A 63 -24.99 45.58 -1.38
C ARG A 63 -23.51 45.14 -1.53
N PRO A 64 -22.66 45.91 -2.23
CA PRO A 64 -21.21 45.69 -2.23
C PRO A 64 -20.62 45.66 -0.82
N LEU A 65 -19.57 44.85 -0.64
CA LEU A 65 -18.81 44.80 0.61
C LEU A 65 -18.06 46.12 0.84
N GLU A 66 -18.16 46.63 2.06
CA GLU A 66 -17.37 47.75 2.56
C GLU A 66 -16.24 47.23 3.45
N GLN A 67 -15.20 48.04 3.69
CA GLN A 67 -14.02 47.64 4.46
C GLN A 67 -14.34 47.26 5.92
N SER A 68 -15.44 47.77 6.47
CA SER A 68 -15.92 47.45 7.81
C SER A 68 -16.76 46.18 7.88
N ASP A 69 -17.17 45.62 6.75
CA ASP A 69 -17.98 44.41 6.73
C ASP A 69 -17.10 43.18 7.00
N ASP A 70 -17.68 42.26 7.76
CA ASP A 70 -17.01 41.04 8.14
C ASP A 70 -18.00 39.87 8.14
N PHE A 71 -17.55 38.76 7.58
CA PHE A 71 -18.36 37.56 7.41
C PHE A 71 -17.47 36.32 7.40
N GLN A 72 -18.10 35.16 7.51
CA GLN A 72 -17.44 33.86 7.46
C GLN A 72 -18.37 32.81 6.84
N LEU A 73 -17.76 31.77 6.29
CA LEU A 73 -18.46 30.53 5.97
C LEU A 73 -18.30 29.55 7.14
N GLU A 74 -19.36 28.85 7.49
CA GLU A 74 -19.36 27.78 8.49
C GLU A 74 -19.74 26.46 7.81
N PHE A 75 -18.91 25.44 8.00
CA PHE A 75 -19.14 24.08 7.54
C PHE A 75 -19.38 23.17 8.74
N LEU A 76 -20.54 22.52 8.80
CA LEU A 76 -21.00 21.75 9.95
C LEU A 76 -21.32 20.30 9.57
N ILE A 77 -20.75 19.34 10.29
CA ILE A 77 -20.98 17.91 10.07
C ILE A 77 -21.31 17.18 11.38
N GLY A 78 -22.11 16.12 11.29
CA GLY A 78 -22.59 15.35 12.45
C GLY A 78 -23.74 16.03 13.20
N GLU A 79 -24.25 15.33 14.21
CA GLU A 79 -25.39 15.76 15.04
C GLU A 79 -25.02 16.94 15.94
N ASP A 80 -23.83 16.89 16.57
CA ASP A 80 -23.30 17.92 17.47
C ASP A 80 -21.98 18.54 16.94
N PRO A 81 -22.04 19.46 15.96
CA PRO A 81 -20.88 20.16 15.44
C PRO A 81 -20.15 20.97 16.51
N SER A 82 -18.82 20.85 16.57
CA SER A 82 -17.99 21.64 17.47
C SER A 82 -16.60 21.87 16.88
N ALA A 83 -16.02 23.04 17.17
CA ALA A 83 -14.70 23.41 16.68
C ALA A 83 -13.61 22.49 17.26
N SER A 84 -13.74 22.08 18.53
CA SER A 84 -12.78 21.19 19.21
C SER A 84 -12.73 19.78 18.63
N ARG A 85 -13.80 19.33 17.96
CA ARG A 85 -13.85 18.04 17.25
C ARG A 85 -13.61 18.17 15.75
N GLY A 86 -13.31 19.37 15.24
CA GLY A 86 -13.17 19.65 13.81
C GLY A 86 -14.47 19.51 13.00
N SER A 87 -15.63 19.30 13.66
CA SER A 87 -16.92 19.08 13.01
C SER A 87 -17.72 20.37 12.78
N LEU A 88 -17.24 21.50 13.31
CA LEU A 88 -17.60 22.86 12.91
C LEU A 88 -16.33 23.56 12.43
N VAL A 89 -16.25 23.86 11.15
CA VAL A 89 -15.13 24.58 10.54
C VAL A 89 -15.58 25.97 10.11
N VAL A 90 -14.84 26.98 10.56
CA VAL A 90 -15.09 28.38 10.21
C VAL A 90 -14.04 28.82 9.20
N VAL A 91 -14.45 29.43 8.10
CA VAL A 91 -13.57 30.00 7.08
C VAL A 91 -13.79 31.50 7.03
N THR A 92 -12.74 32.26 7.36
CA THR A 92 -12.73 33.72 7.34
C THR A 92 -11.97 34.22 6.10
N PHE A 93 -12.26 35.45 5.69
CA PHE A 93 -11.70 36.06 4.47
C PHE A 93 -10.97 37.38 4.73
N ASN A 94 -11.02 37.86 5.97
CA ASN A 94 -10.36 39.07 6.46
C ASN A 94 -9.24 38.68 7.45
N SER A 95 -8.68 39.66 8.17
CA SER A 95 -7.61 39.45 9.16
C SER A 95 -8.00 38.63 10.40
N ARG A 96 -9.27 38.25 10.55
CA ARG A 96 -9.71 37.42 11.68
C ARG A 96 -9.22 35.98 11.52
N PRO A 97 -8.69 35.37 12.60
CA PRO A 97 -8.31 33.97 12.57
C PRO A 97 -9.55 33.09 12.30
N GLY A 98 -9.43 32.24 11.29
CA GLY A 98 -10.41 31.21 10.97
C GLY A 98 -10.07 29.88 11.64
N GLY A 99 -10.76 28.84 11.22
CA GLY A 99 -10.44 27.45 11.51
C GLY A 99 -9.31 26.92 10.61
N PRO A 100 -9.13 25.59 10.56
CA PRO A 100 -8.01 24.97 9.83
C PRO A 100 -8.10 25.13 8.31
N TRP A 101 -9.29 25.36 7.75
CA TRP A 101 -9.47 25.58 6.31
C TRP A 101 -9.16 27.03 5.96
N SER A 102 -8.41 27.25 4.88
CA SER A 102 -8.08 28.60 4.42
C SER A 102 -9.15 29.16 3.49
N GLY A 103 -9.38 30.46 3.59
CA GLY A 103 -10.30 31.21 2.75
C GLY A 103 -9.60 32.39 2.08
N GLN A 104 -9.97 32.69 0.83
CA GLN A 104 -9.54 33.90 0.14
C GLN A 104 -10.67 34.50 -0.72
N ILE A 105 -10.67 35.81 -0.87
CA ILE A 105 -11.54 36.50 -1.84
C ILE A 105 -10.82 36.45 -3.19
N VAL A 106 -11.35 35.66 -4.12
CA VAL A 106 -10.79 35.48 -5.47
C VAL A 106 -11.21 36.63 -6.37
N GLU A 107 -12.46 37.05 -6.27
CA GLU A 107 -13.03 38.11 -7.11
C GLU A 107 -14.14 38.85 -6.35
N SER A 108 -14.28 40.15 -6.61
CA SER A 108 -15.40 40.97 -6.12
C SER A 108 -15.99 41.78 -7.28
N GLN A 109 -17.27 41.56 -7.57
CA GLN A 109 -18.01 42.23 -8.64
C GLN A 109 -19.35 42.75 -8.12
N GLY A 110 -19.42 44.06 -7.87
CA GLY A 110 -20.62 44.69 -7.30
C GLY A 110 -20.95 44.11 -5.92
N ALA A 111 -22.17 43.57 -5.77
CA ALA A 111 -22.63 42.93 -4.53
C ALA A 111 -22.27 41.44 -4.43
N THR A 112 -21.59 40.89 -5.44
CA THR A 112 -21.24 39.46 -5.51
C THR A 112 -19.76 39.26 -5.31
N VAL A 113 -19.41 38.27 -4.49
CA VAL A 113 -18.03 37.92 -4.16
C VAL A 113 -17.81 36.45 -4.43
N THR A 114 -16.74 36.13 -5.13
CA THR A 114 -16.28 34.75 -5.36
C THR A 114 -15.19 34.43 -4.34
N LEU A 115 -15.41 33.38 -3.57
CA LEU A 115 -14.58 32.94 -2.46
C LEU A 115 -13.89 31.63 -2.83
N GLY A 116 -12.60 31.53 -2.56
CA GLY A 116 -11.84 30.28 -2.61
C GLY A 116 -11.77 29.69 -1.20
N ILE A 117 -12.13 28.42 -1.07
CA ILE A 117 -12.09 27.67 0.20
C ILE A 117 -11.23 26.44 0.00
N THR A 118 -10.21 26.25 0.83
CA THR A 118 -9.31 25.10 0.77
C THR A 118 -9.41 24.27 2.06
N PRO A 119 -10.07 23.10 2.03
CA PRO A 119 -10.00 22.14 3.12
C PRO A 119 -8.59 21.63 3.33
N THR A 120 -8.20 21.34 4.57
CA THR A 120 -6.91 20.69 4.83
C THR A 120 -6.87 19.27 4.22
N PRO A 121 -5.68 18.75 3.86
CA PRO A 121 -5.54 17.39 3.30
C PRO A 121 -5.98 16.26 4.25
N ASP A 122 -6.19 16.55 5.53
CA ASP A 122 -6.67 15.62 6.56
C ASP A 122 -8.12 15.91 7.00
N ALA A 123 -8.83 16.83 6.32
CA ALA A 123 -10.20 17.19 6.65
C ALA A 123 -11.12 15.96 6.72
N ILE A 124 -12.10 16.05 7.63
CA ILE A 124 -13.15 15.04 7.81
C ILE A 124 -13.85 14.78 6.47
N VAL A 125 -13.96 13.51 6.10
CA VAL A 125 -14.72 13.08 4.92
C VAL A 125 -16.19 12.91 5.29
N GLY A 126 -17.08 13.51 4.49
CA GLY A 126 -18.52 13.41 4.68
C GLY A 126 -19.32 14.55 4.08
N ARG A 127 -20.60 14.64 4.49
CA ARG A 127 -21.53 15.69 4.06
C ARG A 127 -21.59 16.83 5.07
N PHE A 128 -21.21 18.03 4.64
CA PHE A 128 -21.24 19.24 5.45
C PHE A 128 -22.45 20.09 5.08
N ARG A 129 -23.07 20.66 6.11
CA ARG A 129 -24.01 21.77 6.00
C ARG A 129 -23.22 23.06 5.90
N THR A 130 -23.64 23.96 5.00
CA THR A 130 -22.98 25.25 4.78
C THR A 130 -23.86 26.38 5.31
N ASN A 131 -23.28 27.31 6.05
CA ASN A 131 -23.92 28.59 6.41
C ASN A 131 -22.98 29.75 6.09
N VAL A 132 -23.55 30.90 5.75
CA VAL A 132 -22.81 32.17 5.74
C VAL A 132 -23.24 32.97 6.96
N ALA A 133 -22.28 33.43 7.74
CA ALA A 133 -22.52 34.23 8.93
C ALA A 133 -21.93 35.63 8.77
N ILE A 134 -22.79 36.64 8.88
CA ILE A 134 -22.41 38.06 8.92
C ILE A 134 -22.10 38.44 10.36
N VAL A 135 -20.96 39.08 10.57
CA VAL A 135 -20.51 39.56 11.88
C VAL A 135 -21.06 40.96 12.09
N MET A 136 -21.77 41.15 13.20
CA MET A 136 -22.40 42.39 13.59
C MET A 136 -21.92 42.79 14.99
N ALA A 137 -22.08 44.06 15.35
CA ALA A 137 -21.72 44.54 16.69
C ALA A 137 -22.48 43.80 17.82
N THR A 138 -23.67 43.28 17.54
CA THR A 138 -24.54 42.59 18.49
C THR A 138 -24.41 41.06 18.47
N GLY A 139 -23.55 40.51 17.61
CA GLY A 139 -23.39 39.06 17.45
C GLY A 139 -23.23 38.64 15.99
N MET A 140 -23.67 37.44 15.64
CA MET A 140 -23.62 36.95 14.25
C MET A 140 -25.01 36.63 13.72
N GLN A 141 -25.29 37.09 12.51
CA GLN A 141 -26.49 36.73 11.78
C GLN A 141 -26.14 35.66 10.73
N ARG A 142 -26.77 34.49 10.85
CA ARG A 142 -26.56 33.35 9.94
C ARG A 142 -27.64 33.28 8.87
N THR A 143 -27.31 32.75 7.71
CA THR A 143 -28.28 32.31 6.71
C THR A 143 -29.20 31.23 7.28
N ASN A 144 -30.43 31.17 6.76
CA ASN A 144 -31.31 30.03 7.02
C ASN A 144 -30.70 28.75 6.43
N ARG A 145 -31.09 27.60 6.99
CA ARG A 145 -30.69 26.28 6.50
C ARG A 145 -31.14 26.09 5.05
N ASP A 146 -30.19 25.80 4.15
CA ASP A 146 -30.47 25.47 2.75
C ASP A 146 -29.75 24.18 2.32
N ALA A 147 -30.50 23.10 2.11
CA ALA A 147 -29.96 21.79 1.73
C ALA A 147 -29.29 21.78 0.35
N ALA A 148 -29.61 22.73 -0.54
CA ALA A 148 -28.96 22.83 -1.85
C ALA A 148 -27.48 23.29 -1.74
N THR A 149 -27.09 23.86 -0.59
CA THR A 149 -25.72 24.32 -0.32
C THR A 149 -24.86 23.31 0.44
N ASP A 150 -25.41 22.12 0.74
CA ASP A 150 -24.63 21.05 1.33
C ASP A 150 -23.53 20.61 0.36
N VAL A 151 -22.38 20.28 0.93
CA VAL A 151 -21.18 19.88 0.18
C VAL A 151 -20.63 18.57 0.73
N TYR A 152 -20.31 17.65 -0.17
CA TYR A 152 -19.55 16.45 0.13
C TYR A 152 -18.06 16.75 0.02
N VAL A 153 -17.30 16.41 1.05
CA VAL A 153 -15.83 16.46 1.04
C VAL A 153 -15.32 15.03 1.09
N LEU A 154 -14.57 14.64 0.06
CA LEU A 154 -14.03 13.28 -0.13
C LEU A 154 -12.50 13.24 0.03
N PHE A 155 -11.95 12.03 0.09
CA PHE A 155 -10.51 11.80 -0.02
C PHE A 155 -9.97 12.26 -1.39
N ASN A 156 -8.70 12.65 -1.45
CA ASN A 156 -8.09 13.23 -2.64
C ASN A 156 -6.86 12.49 -3.14
N ALA A 157 -7.06 11.54 -4.06
CA ALA A 157 -5.96 10.83 -4.73
C ALA A 157 -5.05 11.72 -5.61
N TRP A 158 -5.43 12.98 -5.86
CA TRP A 158 -4.64 13.95 -6.64
C TRP A 158 -3.84 14.93 -5.77
N CYS A 159 -4.12 15.01 -4.47
CA CYS A 159 -3.41 15.90 -3.55
C CYS A 159 -2.21 15.18 -2.93
N LYS A 160 -0.98 15.67 -3.17
CA LYS A 160 0.27 15.05 -2.68
C LYS A 160 0.35 14.93 -1.15
N ASP A 161 -0.33 15.83 -0.45
CA ASP A 161 -0.32 15.88 1.01
C ASP A 161 -1.42 15.00 1.63
N ASP A 162 -2.35 14.48 0.82
CA ASP A 162 -3.37 13.54 1.27
C ASP A 162 -2.76 12.14 1.41
N ALA A 163 -3.17 11.43 2.47
CA ALA A 163 -2.73 10.07 2.73
C ALA A 163 -3.13 9.06 1.63
N VAL A 164 -4.11 9.38 0.76
CA VAL A 164 -4.51 8.54 -0.37
C VAL A 164 -3.85 8.93 -1.71
N PHE A 165 -2.84 9.81 -1.70
CA PHE A 165 -2.21 10.26 -2.93
C PHE A 165 -1.67 9.09 -3.76
N LEU A 166 -2.13 8.98 -4.99
CA LEU A 166 -1.65 7.97 -5.95
C LEU A 166 -0.97 8.71 -7.10
N PRO A 167 0.36 8.62 -7.28
CA PRO A 167 1.09 9.49 -8.20
C PRO A 167 0.78 9.27 -9.69
N ASN A 168 0.45 8.04 -10.09
CA ASN A 168 0.23 7.68 -11.49
C ASN A 168 -1.21 8.04 -11.94
N GLU A 169 -1.32 8.76 -13.06
CA GLU A 169 -2.62 9.20 -13.59
C GLU A 169 -3.48 8.07 -14.14
N ALA A 170 -2.88 7.14 -14.89
CA ALA A 170 -3.60 5.97 -15.42
C ALA A 170 -4.14 5.10 -14.28
N GLU A 171 -3.34 4.93 -13.21
CA GLU A 171 -3.79 4.21 -12.02
C GLU A 171 -4.92 4.95 -11.28
N ARG A 172 -4.91 6.30 -11.20
CA ARG A 172 -6.05 7.06 -10.65
C ARG A 172 -7.31 6.88 -11.49
N ASN A 173 -7.18 6.85 -12.81
CA ASN A 173 -8.31 6.60 -13.70
C ASN A 173 -8.90 5.20 -13.45
N GLU A 174 -8.07 4.16 -13.33
CA GLU A 174 -8.55 2.80 -13.08
C GLU A 174 -9.06 2.60 -11.64
N TYR A 175 -8.32 3.07 -10.63
CA TYR A 175 -8.56 2.70 -9.24
C TYR A 175 -9.45 3.68 -8.47
N VAL A 176 -9.82 4.82 -9.06
CA VAL A 176 -10.79 5.76 -8.48
C VAL A 176 -11.96 6.02 -9.44
N LEU A 177 -11.66 6.29 -10.71
CA LEU A 177 -12.68 6.78 -11.67
C LEU A 177 -13.37 5.68 -12.49
N ASN A 178 -12.79 4.49 -12.63
CA ASN A 178 -13.45 3.40 -13.33
C ASN A 178 -14.53 2.78 -12.44
N ASP A 179 -15.76 2.71 -12.92
CA ASP A 179 -16.93 2.17 -12.22
C ASP A 179 -17.32 0.76 -12.66
N HIS A 180 -16.48 0.14 -13.50
CA HIS A 180 -16.54 -1.26 -13.88
C HIS A 180 -15.30 -2.01 -13.43
N GLY A 181 -15.47 -3.27 -13.07
CA GLY A 181 -14.39 -4.15 -12.64
C GLY A 181 -14.57 -5.56 -13.18
N VAL A 182 -13.50 -6.34 -13.06
CA VAL A 182 -13.48 -7.77 -13.34
C VAL A 182 -12.80 -8.45 -12.17
N MET A 183 -13.43 -9.50 -11.65
CA MET A 183 -12.84 -10.41 -10.68
C MET A 183 -12.61 -11.76 -11.34
N TYR A 184 -11.61 -12.50 -10.85
CA TYR A 184 -11.27 -13.81 -11.37
C TYR A 184 -11.81 -14.88 -10.42
N GLN A 185 -12.35 -15.95 -10.98
CA GLN A 185 -13.03 -17.02 -10.23
C GLN A 185 -12.63 -18.39 -10.80
N GLY A 186 -13.22 -19.46 -10.26
CA GLY A 186 -13.03 -20.82 -10.73
C GLY A 186 -11.91 -21.53 -9.97
N SER A 187 -10.91 -22.02 -10.68
CA SER A 187 -9.72 -22.63 -10.08
C SER A 187 -8.47 -22.11 -10.78
N PHE A 188 -7.29 -22.35 -10.19
CA PHE A 188 -6.02 -21.94 -10.78
C PHE A 188 -5.84 -22.45 -12.23
N ASP A 189 -6.25 -23.69 -12.51
CA ASP A 189 -6.12 -24.32 -13.83
C ASP A 189 -7.25 -23.98 -14.80
N ALA A 190 -8.36 -23.42 -14.30
CA ALA A 190 -9.55 -23.08 -15.07
C ALA A 190 -10.15 -21.76 -14.56
N VAL A 191 -9.44 -20.67 -14.85
CA VAL A 191 -9.82 -19.32 -14.43
C VAL A 191 -10.99 -18.82 -15.27
N THR A 192 -12.02 -18.33 -14.61
CA THR A 192 -13.16 -17.64 -15.22
C THR A 192 -13.20 -16.18 -14.76
N THR A 193 -14.01 -15.36 -15.43
CA THR A 193 -14.17 -13.94 -15.12
C THR A 193 -15.58 -13.64 -14.63
N CYS A 194 -15.68 -12.73 -13.66
CA CYS A 194 -16.92 -12.16 -13.17
C CYS A 194 -16.84 -10.65 -13.37
N ASP A 195 -17.61 -10.14 -14.35
CA ASP A 195 -17.79 -8.70 -14.53
C ASP A 195 -18.60 -8.12 -13.38
N TRP A 196 -18.21 -6.96 -12.89
CA TRP A 196 -18.86 -6.31 -11.75
C TRP A 196 -19.03 -4.82 -12.00
N VAL A 197 -20.26 -4.33 -11.81
CA VAL A 197 -20.55 -2.89 -11.82
C VAL A 197 -20.36 -2.34 -10.42
N TYR A 198 -19.27 -1.60 -10.20
CA TYR A 198 -19.07 -0.88 -8.95
C TYR A 198 -20.12 0.22 -8.81
N GLY A 199 -20.32 1.00 -9.89
CA GLY A 199 -21.38 2.02 -9.97
C GLY A 199 -21.29 3.11 -8.90
N GLN A 200 -20.07 3.51 -8.50
CA GLN A 200 -19.85 4.51 -7.44
C GLN A 200 -20.50 5.87 -7.70
N PHE A 201 -20.82 6.16 -8.97
CA PHE A 201 -21.40 7.42 -9.42
C PHE A 201 -22.92 7.37 -9.58
N GLU A 202 -23.52 6.19 -9.44
CA GLU A 202 -24.96 6.02 -9.54
C GLU A 202 -25.70 6.77 -8.42
N ARG A 203 -26.91 7.22 -8.74
CA ARG A 203 -27.70 8.06 -7.82
C ARG A 203 -27.94 7.34 -6.50
N GLY A 204 -27.58 8.00 -5.40
CA GLY A 204 -27.76 7.50 -4.03
C GLY A 204 -26.63 6.61 -3.52
N VAL A 205 -25.67 6.19 -4.36
CA VAL A 205 -24.53 5.37 -3.90
C VAL A 205 -23.57 6.18 -3.02
N LEU A 206 -23.35 7.46 -3.32
CA LEU A 206 -22.59 8.36 -2.45
C LEU A 206 -23.26 8.52 -1.07
N ASP A 207 -24.56 8.82 -1.05
CA ASP A 207 -25.34 8.87 0.18
C ASP A 207 -25.28 7.55 0.95
N ALA A 208 -25.27 6.41 0.25
CA ALA A 208 -25.17 5.10 0.86
C ALA A 208 -23.86 4.88 1.61
N CYS A 209 -22.74 5.29 1.02
CA CYS A 209 -21.43 5.17 1.66
C CYS A 209 -21.32 6.09 2.88
N ILE A 210 -21.92 7.29 2.83
CA ILE A 210 -22.00 8.17 3.99
C ILE A 210 -22.89 7.57 5.08
N TYR A 211 -24.03 6.98 4.71
CA TYR A 211 -24.92 6.29 5.65
C TYR A 211 -24.23 5.11 6.34
N ILE A 212 -23.41 4.32 5.64
CA ILE A 212 -22.62 3.24 6.25
C ILE A 212 -21.69 3.79 7.34
N LEU A 213 -21.01 4.92 7.08
CA LEU A 213 -20.18 5.60 8.09
C LEU A 213 -21.02 6.11 9.28
N ASP A 214 -22.23 6.58 9.06
CA ASP A 214 -23.15 6.98 10.13
C ASP A 214 -23.63 5.77 10.96
N ALA A 215 -24.06 4.70 10.29
CA ALA A 215 -24.55 3.47 10.90
C ALA A 215 -23.49 2.76 11.76
N SER A 216 -22.22 2.86 11.35
CA SER A 216 -21.06 2.33 12.10
C SER A 216 -20.84 2.97 13.48
N LYS A 217 -21.51 4.11 13.75
CA LYS A 217 -21.28 4.95 14.94
C LYS A 217 -19.83 5.40 15.09
N MET A 218 -19.04 5.38 14.01
CA MET A 218 -17.69 5.91 13.97
C MET A 218 -17.70 7.40 14.37
N PRO A 219 -16.87 7.82 15.34
CA PRO A 219 -16.77 9.21 15.73
C PRO A 219 -16.48 10.11 14.52
N ILE A 220 -17.21 11.22 14.41
CA ILE A 220 -17.14 12.07 13.21
C ILE A 220 -15.72 12.63 12.96
N ASN A 221 -14.98 12.91 14.03
CA ASN A 221 -13.61 13.40 13.99
C ASN A 221 -12.60 12.35 13.49
N ASP A 222 -12.96 11.06 13.50
CA ASP A 222 -12.11 10.00 12.99
C ASP A 222 -12.23 9.81 11.47
N ARG A 223 -13.26 10.37 10.82
CA ARG A 223 -13.50 10.18 9.37
C ARG A 223 -12.49 10.90 8.47
N GLY A 224 -11.61 11.72 9.02
CA GLY A 224 -10.44 12.26 8.30
C GLY A 224 -9.26 11.27 8.26
N ASN A 225 -9.24 10.26 9.12
CA ASN A 225 -8.16 9.27 9.20
C ASN A 225 -8.46 8.05 8.31
N ILE A 226 -7.68 7.90 7.25
CA ILE A 226 -7.87 6.86 6.24
C ILE A 226 -7.78 5.43 6.81
N ILE A 227 -6.85 5.18 7.75
CA ILE A 227 -6.66 3.86 8.36
C ILE A 227 -7.91 3.45 9.13
N LYS A 228 -8.46 4.38 9.92
CA LYS A 228 -9.70 4.14 10.69
C LYS A 228 -10.91 3.93 9.79
N VAL A 229 -11.07 4.75 8.73
CA VAL A 229 -12.20 4.63 7.79
C VAL A 229 -12.19 3.29 7.08
N ILE A 230 -11.02 2.85 6.62
CA ILE A 230 -10.89 1.59 5.88
C ILE A 230 -11.13 0.38 6.80
N ARG A 231 -10.56 0.38 8.01
CA ARG A 231 -10.77 -0.68 8.99
C ARG A 231 -12.22 -0.76 9.47
N MET A 232 -12.90 0.38 9.61
CA MET A 232 -14.33 0.41 9.91
C MET A 232 -15.16 -0.05 8.70
N GLY A 233 -14.77 0.34 7.50
CA GLY A 233 -15.40 -0.10 6.26
C GLY A 233 -15.38 -1.62 6.12
N SER A 234 -14.23 -2.28 6.34
CA SER A 234 -14.14 -3.74 6.21
C SER A 234 -15.06 -4.48 7.20
N ALA A 235 -15.26 -3.94 8.41
CA ALA A 235 -16.25 -4.44 9.36
C ALA A 235 -17.69 -4.23 8.85
N MET A 236 -18.03 -2.99 8.46
CA MET A 236 -19.40 -2.61 8.13
C MET A 236 -19.94 -3.20 6.83
N ILE A 237 -19.09 -3.68 5.92
CA ILE A 237 -19.58 -4.33 4.71
C ILE A 237 -20.17 -5.71 5.01
N ASN A 238 -19.78 -6.38 6.10
CA ASN A 238 -20.40 -7.62 6.55
C ASN A 238 -21.34 -7.42 7.75
N ALA A 239 -22.31 -8.32 7.88
CA ALA A 239 -23.41 -8.16 8.84
C ALA A 239 -23.17 -8.80 10.22
N GLN A 240 -22.04 -9.47 10.45
CA GLN A 240 -21.91 -10.40 11.58
C GLN A 240 -22.04 -9.72 12.95
N ASP A 241 -21.44 -8.54 13.11
CA ASP A 241 -21.37 -7.87 14.43
C ASP A 241 -22.23 -6.60 14.48
N ASP A 242 -22.20 -5.80 13.41
CA ASP A 242 -22.66 -4.41 13.43
C ASP A 242 -23.96 -4.15 12.65
N ASN A 243 -24.67 -5.21 12.23
CA ASN A 243 -25.78 -5.12 11.24
C ASN A 243 -25.33 -4.38 9.96
N GLY A 244 -24.12 -4.68 9.50
CA GLY A 244 -23.55 -4.14 8.28
C GLY A 244 -24.26 -4.60 7.00
N VAL A 245 -23.63 -4.33 5.85
CA VAL A 245 -24.32 -4.31 4.56
C VAL A 245 -24.77 -5.70 4.10
N CYS A 246 -23.89 -6.69 4.13
CA CYS A 246 -24.11 -7.99 3.45
C CYS A 246 -24.12 -9.16 4.43
N VAL A 247 -25.04 -10.11 4.22
CA VAL A 247 -25.10 -11.39 4.96
C VAL A 247 -24.36 -12.47 4.17
N GLY A 248 -23.35 -13.09 4.77
CA GLY A 248 -22.60 -14.19 4.15
C GLY A 248 -23.39 -15.51 4.13
N ASN A 249 -23.35 -16.27 3.03
CA ASN A 249 -23.95 -17.61 2.96
C ASN A 249 -23.26 -18.52 1.92
N TRP A 250 -22.80 -19.67 2.40
CA TRP A 250 -22.13 -20.74 1.62
C TRP A 250 -22.85 -22.10 1.71
N SER A 251 -24.12 -22.12 2.17
CA SER A 251 -24.86 -23.36 2.42
C SER A 251 -25.57 -23.95 1.20
N ASP A 252 -25.54 -23.28 0.05
CA ASP A 252 -26.35 -23.56 -1.15
C ASP A 252 -27.88 -23.47 -0.98
N ASP A 253 -28.37 -23.09 0.20
CA ASP A 253 -29.76 -22.66 0.42
C ASP A 253 -29.82 -21.13 0.50
N TYR A 254 -30.37 -20.52 -0.55
CA TYR A 254 -30.57 -19.07 -0.67
C TYR A 254 -32.06 -18.68 -0.64
N SER A 255 -32.96 -19.55 -0.17
CA SER A 255 -34.41 -19.37 -0.23
C SER A 255 -34.93 -18.10 0.45
N MET A 256 -34.22 -17.60 1.46
CA MET A 256 -34.58 -16.40 2.23
C MET A 256 -33.94 -15.10 1.70
N GLY A 257 -33.26 -15.16 0.56
CA GLY A 257 -32.56 -14.01 0.00
C GLY A 257 -32.28 -14.19 -1.49
N ARG A 258 -31.20 -13.57 -1.95
CA ARG A 258 -30.73 -13.68 -3.33
C ARG A 258 -29.45 -14.49 -3.38
N SER A 259 -29.36 -15.41 -4.34
CA SER A 259 -28.13 -16.17 -4.58
C SER A 259 -26.94 -15.24 -4.85
N PRO A 260 -25.78 -15.43 -4.20
CA PRO A 260 -24.57 -14.64 -4.40
C PRO A 260 -24.15 -14.53 -5.88
N THR A 261 -24.35 -15.59 -6.67
CA THR A 261 -23.98 -15.65 -8.10
C THR A 261 -24.88 -14.83 -9.02
N SER A 262 -26.03 -14.36 -8.52
CA SER A 262 -26.98 -13.59 -9.32
C SER A 262 -26.76 -12.07 -9.23
N TRP A 263 -25.86 -11.61 -8.36
CA TRP A 263 -25.48 -10.20 -8.29
C TRP A 263 -24.55 -9.84 -9.45
N THR A 264 -24.77 -8.67 -10.03
CA THR A 264 -23.97 -8.14 -11.15
C THR A 264 -23.22 -6.85 -10.78
N GLY A 265 -23.36 -6.39 -9.54
CA GLY A 265 -22.83 -5.10 -9.11
C GLY A 265 -23.31 -4.68 -7.72
N SER A 266 -22.68 -3.62 -7.20
CA SER A 266 -22.87 -3.16 -5.81
C SER A 266 -24.10 -2.27 -5.63
N VAL A 267 -24.57 -1.63 -6.69
CA VAL A 267 -25.59 -0.56 -6.64
C VAL A 267 -26.88 -1.04 -5.98
N GLN A 268 -27.41 -2.19 -6.41
CA GLN A 268 -28.66 -2.72 -5.85
C GLN A 268 -28.53 -3.07 -4.36
N ILE A 269 -27.40 -3.63 -3.96
CA ILE A 269 -27.12 -4.01 -2.58
C ILE A 269 -27.08 -2.76 -1.68
N LEU A 270 -26.30 -1.75 -2.07
CA LEU A 270 -26.14 -0.51 -1.29
C LEU A 270 -27.45 0.29 -1.18
N LEU A 271 -28.20 0.41 -2.29
CA LEU A 271 -29.49 1.10 -2.29
C LEU A 271 -30.56 0.34 -1.51
N GLN A 272 -30.53 -1.00 -1.50
CA GLN A 272 -31.42 -1.79 -0.67
C GLN A 272 -31.10 -1.62 0.81
N TYR A 273 -29.83 -1.77 1.20
CA TYR A 273 -29.38 -1.62 2.59
C TYR A 273 -29.76 -0.26 3.18
N THR A 274 -29.48 0.83 2.46
CA THR A 274 -29.78 2.18 2.92
C THR A 274 -31.28 2.49 3.01
N LYS A 275 -32.07 1.91 2.11
CA LYS A 275 -33.52 2.10 2.11
C LYS A 275 -34.19 1.36 3.27
N THR A 276 -33.68 0.20 3.66
CA THR A 276 -34.30 -0.66 4.69
C THR A 276 -33.65 -0.53 6.06
N GLY A 277 -32.36 -0.17 6.12
CA GLY A 277 -31.53 -0.28 7.31
C GLY A 277 -31.25 -1.73 7.73
N ILE A 278 -31.49 -2.69 6.85
CA ILE A 278 -31.42 -4.14 7.14
C ILE A 278 -30.35 -4.78 6.23
N PRO A 279 -29.48 -5.66 6.77
CA PRO A 279 -28.51 -6.43 5.99
C PRO A 279 -29.11 -7.14 4.77
N VAL A 280 -28.37 -7.16 3.67
CA VAL A 280 -28.81 -7.71 2.38
C VAL A 280 -28.25 -9.12 2.19
N GLY A 281 -29.14 -10.09 2.04
CA GLY A 281 -28.81 -11.49 1.80
C GLY A 281 -28.85 -11.86 0.31
N TYR A 282 -27.88 -12.57 -0.26
CA TYR A 282 -26.64 -13.09 0.35
C TYR A 282 -25.39 -12.71 -0.44
N ALA A 283 -24.24 -12.81 0.21
CA ALA A 283 -22.93 -12.52 -0.33
C ALA A 283 -21.94 -13.68 -0.10
N GLN A 284 -20.97 -13.77 -1.01
CA GLN A 284 -19.72 -14.53 -0.85
C GLN A 284 -18.54 -13.58 -1.14
N CYS A 285 -17.30 -14.05 -1.04
CA CYS A 285 -16.10 -13.21 -1.04
C CYS A 285 -16.06 -12.15 -2.16
N TRP A 286 -16.37 -12.53 -3.41
CA TRP A 286 -16.37 -11.56 -4.53
C TRP A 286 -17.48 -10.50 -4.42
N VAL A 287 -18.62 -10.83 -3.80
CA VAL A 287 -19.71 -9.87 -3.55
C VAL A 287 -19.27 -8.88 -2.47
N PHE A 288 -18.67 -9.37 -1.37
CA PHE A 288 -18.08 -8.50 -0.34
C PHE A 288 -17.02 -7.58 -0.94
N ALA A 289 -16.07 -8.15 -1.70
CA ALA A 289 -15.00 -7.39 -2.34
C ALA A 289 -15.53 -6.36 -3.34
N GLY A 290 -16.55 -6.70 -4.13
CA GLY A 290 -17.19 -5.78 -5.07
C GLY A 290 -17.90 -4.60 -4.38
N VAL A 291 -18.68 -4.89 -3.34
CA VAL A 291 -19.38 -3.86 -2.54
C VAL A 291 -18.39 -2.97 -1.80
N PHE A 292 -17.35 -3.57 -1.20
CA PHE A 292 -16.33 -2.81 -0.49
C PHE A 292 -15.49 -1.94 -1.43
N ASN A 293 -15.16 -2.44 -2.63
CA ASN A 293 -14.47 -1.65 -3.63
C ASN A 293 -15.30 -0.42 -4.06
N THR A 294 -16.62 -0.58 -4.22
CA THR A 294 -17.52 0.56 -4.46
C THR A 294 -17.44 1.57 -3.32
N PHE A 295 -17.57 1.12 -2.07
CA PHE A 295 -17.47 1.99 -0.90
C PHE A 295 -16.16 2.80 -0.88
N LEU A 296 -15.03 2.14 -1.13
CA LEU A 296 -13.71 2.77 -1.16
C LEU A 296 -13.60 3.81 -2.29
N ARG A 297 -13.94 3.43 -3.54
CA ARG A 297 -13.86 4.31 -4.70
C ARG A 297 -14.84 5.49 -4.62
N THR A 298 -16.06 5.27 -4.12
CA THR A 298 -17.05 6.31 -3.87
C THR A 298 -16.50 7.40 -2.95
N LEU A 299 -15.74 7.04 -1.92
CA LEU A 299 -15.13 8.00 -0.98
C LEU A 299 -13.83 8.63 -1.50
N GLY A 300 -13.35 8.24 -2.68
CA GLY A 300 -12.12 8.76 -3.29
C GLY A 300 -10.84 8.02 -2.91
N ILE A 301 -10.95 6.83 -2.34
CA ILE A 301 -9.82 5.99 -1.95
C ILE A 301 -9.44 5.11 -3.16
N PRO A 302 -8.19 5.17 -3.67
CA PRO A 302 -7.77 4.29 -4.75
C PRO A 302 -7.81 2.84 -4.29
N ALA A 303 -8.63 2.02 -4.95
CA ALA A 303 -8.86 0.64 -4.57
C ALA A 303 -8.99 -0.30 -5.77
N ARG A 304 -8.62 -1.56 -5.58
CA ARG A 304 -8.81 -2.65 -6.55
C ARG A 304 -9.23 -3.95 -5.86
N THR A 305 -9.92 -4.81 -6.59
CA THR A 305 -10.22 -6.17 -6.17
C THR A 305 -9.07 -7.10 -6.52
N VAL A 306 -8.81 -8.08 -5.65
CA VAL A 306 -7.76 -9.08 -5.81
C VAL A 306 -8.36 -10.46 -5.62
N THR A 307 -7.96 -11.42 -6.46
CA THR A 307 -8.30 -12.83 -6.34
C THR A 307 -7.02 -13.61 -6.02
N ASN A 308 -7.04 -14.37 -4.93
CA ASN A 308 -6.02 -15.37 -4.62
C ASN A 308 -6.55 -16.77 -4.90
N PHE A 309 -5.81 -17.57 -5.68
CA PHE A 309 -6.14 -18.95 -5.99
C PHE A 309 -5.45 -19.91 -5.02
N VAL A 310 -6.19 -20.91 -4.55
CA VAL A 310 -5.76 -21.83 -3.49
C VAL A 310 -5.49 -21.05 -2.20
N SER A 311 -6.50 -20.30 -1.75
CA SER A 311 -6.38 -19.42 -0.58
C SER A 311 -6.57 -20.21 0.70
N ALA A 312 -5.59 -20.14 1.59
CA ALA A 312 -5.66 -20.77 2.88
C ALA A 312 -6.54 -19.97 3.84
N HIS A 313 -7.23 -20.66 4.76
CA HIS A 313 -7.90 -20.07 5.91
C HIS A 313 -7.36 -20.77 7.16
N ASP A 314 -6.37 -20.15 7.81
CA ASP A 314 -5.80 -20.58 9.09
C ASP A 314 -6.69 -20.10 10.24
N SER A 315 -7.31 -21.05 10.94
CA SER A 315 -8.28 -20.79 12.01
C SER A 315 -7.66 -20.60 13.39
N ASN A 316 -6.34 -20.76 13.53
CA ASN A 316 -5.68 -20.75 14.84
C ASN A 316 -4.39 -19.90 14.89
N GLY A 317 -3.99 -19.32 13.76
CA GLY A 317 -2.93 -18.32 13.67
C GLY A 317 -1.52 -18.91 13.77
N ASN A 318 -1.35 -20.19 13.45
CA ASN A 318 -0.06 -20.88 13.50
C ASN A 318 0.72 -20.82 12.17
N LEU A 319 0.17 -20.16 11.15
CA LEU A 319 0.77 -19.95 9.82
C LEU A 319 0.96 -21.23 9.01
N LYS A 320 0.17 -22.27 9.31
CA LYS A 320 0.08 -23.51 8.52
C LYS A 320 -1.38 -23.94 8.43
N ILE A 321 -1.65 -24.85 7.51
CA ILE A 321 -2.96 -25.47 7.32
C ILE A 321 -2.87 -26.93 7.72
N ASP A 322 -3.56 -27.29 8.80
CA ASP A 322 -3.57 -28.64 9.33
C ASP A 322 -4.76 -29.43 8.71
N LEU A 323 -4.47 -30.30 7.72
CA LEU A 323 -5.47 -31.20 7.13
C LEU A 323 -5.43 -32.57 7.81
N ILE A 324 -6.57 -32.99 8.37
CA ILE A 324 -6.67 -34.25 9.11
C ILE A 324 -7.35 -35.29 8.24
N CYS A 325 -6.73 -36.46 8.14
CA CYS A 325 -7.27 -37.62 7.43
C CYS A 325 -7.55 -38.78 8.40
N LEU A 326 -8.61 -39.52 8.10
CA LEU A 326 -8.93 -40.80 8.72
C LEU A 326 -7.88 -41.87 8.34
N PRO A 327 -7.81 -43.01 9.06
CA PRO A 327 -6.83 -44.07 8.78
C PRO A 327 -6.91 -44.65 7.36
N ASP A 328 -8.06 -44.58 6.71
CA ASP A 328 -8.29 -45.01 5.32
C ASP A 328 -7.87 -43.98 4.27
N GLY A 329 -7.43 -42.79 4.70
CA GLY A 329 -6.96 -41.70 3.84
C GLY A 329 -8.05 -40.70 3.42
N LEU A 330 -9.30 -40.87 3.86
CA LEU A 330 -10.36 -39.90 3.63
C LEU A 330 -10.21 -38.66 4.53
N PRO A 331 -10.67 -37.46 4.10
CA PRO A 331 -10.71 -36.28 4.96
C PRO A 331 -11.56 -36.50 6.23
N ASP A 332 -11.07 -36.00 7.37
CA ASP A 332 -11.81 -35.93 8.64
C ASP A 332 -12.40 -34.51 8.78
N ASP A 333 -13.49 -34.24 8.06
CA ASP A 333 -14.15 -32.93 8.04
C ASP A 333 -14.67 -32.48 9.41
N GLN A 334 -14.89 -33.42 10.34
CA GLN A 334 -15.38 -33.09 11.68
C GLN A 334 -14.27 -32.50 12.58
N ASN A 335 -13.01 -32.85 12.31
CA ASN A 335 -11.88 -32.45 13.15
C ASN A 335 -10.94 -31.47 12.45
N THR A 336 -10.99 -31.39 11.13
CA THR A 336 -10.29 -30.37 10.34
C THR A 336 -11.01 -29.03 10.49
N ARG A 337 -10.30 -28.01 11.00
CA ARG A 337 -10.85 -26.65 11.19
C ARG A 337 -10.40 -25.68 10.11
N ASP A 338 -9.16 -25.82 9.67
CA ASP A 338 -8.62 -25.00 8.60
C ASP A 338 -9.23 -25.41 7.27
N SER A 339 -9.29 -24.49 6.32
CA SER A 339 -9.82 -24.77 4.99
C SER A 339 -8.95 -24.18 3.89
N ILE A 340 -9.06 -24.74 2.69
CA ILE A 340 -8.40 -24.22 1.49
C ILE A 340 -9.48 -23.93 0.47
N TRP A 341 -9.60 -22.66 0.12
CA TRP A 341 -10.55 -22.17 -0.86
C TRP A 341 -9.97 -22.29 -2.26
N ASN A 342 -10.80 -22.69 -3.22
CA ASN A 342 -10.42 -22.69 -4.64
C ASN A 342 -9.93 -21.31 -5.08
N TYR A 343 -10.65 -20.26 -4.67
CA TYR A 343 -10.18 -18.89 -4.70
C TYR A 343 -10.83 -18.08 -3.57
N HIS A 344 -10.19 -16.99 -3.20
CA HIS A 344 -10.73 -15.98 -2.30
C HIS A 344 -10.52 -14.59 -2.89
N CYS A 345 -11.47 -13.69 -2.66
CA CYS A 345 -11.42 -12.31 -3.16
C CYS A 345 -11.40 -11.32 -2.00
N TRP A 346 -10.47 -10.37 -2.06
CA TRP A 346 -10.37 -9.23 -1.14
C TRP A 346 -10.10 -7.93 -1.91
N ASN A 347 -9.78 -6.85 -1.19
CA ASN A 347 -9.45 -5.56 -1.77
C ASN A 347 -8.04 -5.11 -1.39
N GLU A 348 -7.44 -4.31 -2.26
CA GLU A 348 -6.27 -3.52 -1.92
C GLU A 348 -6.57 -2.03 -2.03
N VAL A 349 -5.99 -1.23 -1.14
CA VAL A 349 -6.09 0.22 -1.09
C VAL A 349 -4.70 0.86 -1.15
N PHE A 350 -4.53 1.95 -1.91
CA PHE A 350 -3.24 2.64 -1.97
C PHE A 350 -3.22 3.82 -0.98
N ILE A 351 -2.46 3.68 0.11
CA ILE A 351 -2.40 4.69 1.18
C ILE A 351 -1.00 4.84 1.77
N ARG A 352 -0.73 6.00 2.37
CA ARG A 352 0.34 6.17 3.36
C ARG A 352 -0.02 5.43 4.66
N ARG A 353 1.00 4.97 5.36
CA ARG A 353 0.90 4.31 6.66
C ARG A 353 1.71 5.08 7.70
N ASP A 354 1.20 6.25 8.08
CA ASP A 354 1.85 7.13 9.06
C ASP A 354 1.96 6.49 10.47
N ASP A 355 1.26 5.37 10.70
CA ASP A 355 1.33 4.50 11.87
C ASP A 355 2.45 3.44 11.81
N LEU A 356 3.07 3.23 10.65
CA LEU A 356 4.12 2.24 10.42
C LEU A 356 5.48 2.89 10.08
N PRO A 357 6.60 2.13 10.20
CA PRO A 357 7.89 2.57 9.67
C PRO A 357 7.85 2.87 8.16
N PRO A 358 8.67 3.82 7.67
CA PRO A 358 8.78 4.11 6.24
C PRO A 358 9.14 2.87 5.41
N GLY A 359 8.56 2.77 4.22
CA GLY A 359 8.72 1.64 3.31
C GLY A 359 7.61 0.59 3.40
N LEU A 360 6.59 0.81 4.24
CA LEU A 360 5.40 -0.06 4.36
C LEU A 360 4.12 0.58 3.83
N GLU A 361 4.21 1.79 3.27
CA GLU A 361 3.16 2.46 2.50
C GLU A 361 2.86 1.79 1.15
N GLY A 362 1.87 2.32 0.42
CA GLY A 362 1.45 1.81 -0.89
C GLY A 362 0.24 0.90 -0.76
N TRP A 363 0.21 -0.21 -1.49
CA TRP A 363 -0.91 -1.15 -1.47
C TRP A 363 -1.04 -1.86 -0.13
N GLN A 364 -2.24 -1.77 0.45
CA GLN A 364 -2.61 -2.42 1.70
C GLN A 364 -3.78 -3.38 1.47
N VAL A 365 -3.69 -4.60 1.99
CA VAL A 365 -4.75 -5.61 1.94
C VAL A 365 -5.83 -5.28 2.96
N VAL A 366 -7.08 -5.31 2.52
CA VAL A 366 -8.27 -5.13 3.35
C VAL A 366 -9.33 -6.12 2.88
N ASP A 367 -9.95 -6.83 3.82
CA ASP A 367 -10.94 -7.87 3.50
C ASP A 367 -12.19 -7.69 4.36
N ALA A 368 -13.33 -7.62 3.67
CA ALA A 368 -14.65 -7.49 4.26
C ALA A 368 -15.36 -8.84 4.45
N THR A 369 -14.78 -9.93 3.96
CA THR A 369 -15.33 -11.27 4.12
C THR A 369 -15.14 -11.73 5.57
N PRO A 370 -16.21 -12.13 6.28
CA PRO A 370 -16.09 -12.52 7.68
C PRO A 370 -15.48 -13.93 7.80
N GLN A 371 -14.16 -14.00 7.91
CA GLN A 371 -13.40 -15.24 8.12
C GLN A 371 -12.93 -15.35 9.58
N GLU A 372 -12.03 -14.47 9.99
CA GLU A 372 -11.46 -14.43 11.33
C GLU A 372 -11.80 -13.13 12.06
N THR A 373 -11.87 -13.19 13.39
CA THR A 373 -12.09 -12.01 14.21
C THR A 373 -10.78 -11.28 14.49
N SER A 374 -10.79 -9.95 14.36
CA SER A 374 -9.71 -9.04 14.72
C SER A 374 -10.19 -8.05 15.78
N ASP A 375 -9.56 -8.08 16.96
CA ASP A 375 -9.99 -7.39 18.18
C ASP A 375 -11.45 -7.73 18.59
N GLY A 376 -11.91 -8.95 18.27
CA GLY A 376 -13.26 -9.41 18.57
C GLY A 376 -14.34 -9.04 17.56
N TYR A 377 -13.97 -8.52 16.38
CA TYR A 377 -14.89 -8.16 15.30
C TYR A 377 -14.47 -8.81 13.98
N PHE A 378 -15.42 -9.16 13.10
CA PHE A 378 -15.14 -9.64 11.74
C PHE A 378 -14.71 -8.49 10.83
N ARG A 379 -13.41 -8.26 10.79
CA ARG A 379 -12.76 -7.21 10.00
C ARG A 379 -11.32 -7.60 9.73
N CYS A 380 -10.79 -7.19 8.58
CA CYS A 380 -9.39 -7.41 8.24
C CYS A 380 -8.75 -6.16 7.61
N GLY A 381 -7.53 -5.85 8.03
CA GLY A 381 -6.68 -4.80 7.47
C GLY A 381 -6.88 -3.40 8.07
N PRO A 382 -6.16 -2.40 7.53
CA PRO A 382 -5.25 -2.48 6.39
C PRO A 382 -3.89 -3.15 6.72
N VAL A 383 -3.48 -4.11 5.90
CA VAL A 383 -2.21 -4.85 6.04
C VAL A 383 -1.24 -4.42 4.94
N SER A 384 -0.02 -4.03 5.28
CA SER A 384 0.97 -3.69 4.25
C SER A 384 1.34 -4.92 3.41
N MET A 385 1.13 -4.85 2.11
CA MET A 385 1.51 -5.93 1.18
C MET A 385 3.02 -6.18 1.22
N ILE A 386 3.82 -5.13 1.43
CA ILE A 386 5.27 -5.24 1.63
C ILE A 386 5.58 -6.01 2.92
N ALA A 387 4.88 -5.71 4.02
CA ALA A 387 5.07 -6.44 5.28
C ALA A 387 4.72 -7.93 5.14
N VAL A 388 3.66 -8.27 4.38
CA VAL A 388 3.31 -9.66 4.07
C VAL A 388 4.45 -10.34 3.31
N LYS A 389 4.94 -9.71 2.23
CA LYS A 389 6.04 -10.26 1.43
C LYS A 389 7.33 -10.48 2.20
N GLU A 390 7.69 -9.53 3.05
CA GLU A 390 8.93 -9.61 3.85
C GLU A 390 8.77 -10.42 5.14
N GLY A 391 7.57 -10.96 5.43
CA GLY A 391 7.29 -11.71 6.67
C GLY A 391 7.33 -10.85 7.93
N LEU A 392 7.08 -9.55 7.83
CA LEU A 392 7.05 -8.60 8.95
C LEU A 392 5.70 -8.61 9.67
N LEU A 393 5.31 -9.78 10.17
CA LEU A 393 3.94 -10.08 10.65
C LEU A 393 3.58 -9.46 12.00
N CYS A 394 4.53 -8.80 12.67
CA CYS A 394 4.30 -8.11 13.93
C CYS A 394 3.61 -6.74 13.76
N HIS A 395 3.55 -6.22 12.54
CA HIS A 395 2.92 -4.92 12.28
C HIS A 395 1.40 -5.05 12.19
N PRO A 396 0.66 -4.03 12.70
CA PRO A 396 -0.76 -4.00 12.52
C PRO A 396 -1.12 -3.77 11.06
N PHE A 397 -2.26 -4.26 10.58
CA PHE A 397 -3.22 -5.12 11.26
C PHE A 397 -3.14 -6.52 10.66
N ASP A 398 -3.60 -7.55 11.35
CA ASP A 398 -4.00 -8.84 10.76
C ASP A 398 -2.96 -9.52 9.83
N ALA A 399 -1.67 -9.17 9.95
CA ALA A 399 -0.65 -9.53 8.98
C ALA A 399 -0.38 -11.03 8.94
N GLY A 400 -0.43 -11.69 10.10
CA GLY A 400 -0.32 -13.15 10.18
C GLY A 400 -1.43 -13.87 9.42
N PHE A 401 -2.68 -13.39 9.53
CA PHE A 401 -3.81 -13.95 8.81
C PHE A 401 -3.62 -13.79 7.30
N VAL A 402 -3.39 -12.57 6.81
CA VAL A 402 -3.18 -12.33 5.36
C VAL A 402 -1.97 -13.08 4.81
N PHE A 403 -0.89 -13.20 5.58
CA PHE A 403 0.28 -14.01 5.19
C PHE A 403 -0.09 -15.49 5.03
N SER A 404 -0.88 -16.02 5.96
CA SER A 404 -1.34 -17.42 5.91
C SER A 404 -2.14 -17.69 4.63
N GLU A 405 -2.99 -16.75 4.21
CA GLU A 405 -3.86 -16.89 3.03
C GLU A 405 -3.05 -17.15 1.74
N VAL A 406 -1.84 -16.58 1.64
CA VAL A 406 -1.01 -16.63 0.43
C VAL A 406 0.21 -17.54 0.53
N ASN A 407 0.63 -17.94 1.74
CA ASN A 407 1.94 -18.55 1.94
C ASN A 407 2.03 -19.61 3.08
N SER A 408 0.90 -20.12 3.59
CA SER A 408 0.93 -21.23 4.55
C SER A 408 1.43 -22.53 3.94
N ASP A 409 2.17 -23.30 4.74
CA ASP A 409 2.43 -24.72 4.44
C ASP A 409 1.17 -25.55 4.74
N VAL A 410 0.92 -26.60 3.95
CA VAL A 410 -0.16 -27.57 4.21
C VAL A 410 0.43 -28.81 4.85
N VAL A 411 0.05 -29.08 6.09
CA VAL A 411 0.53 -30.22 6.87
C VAL A 411 -0.58 -31.25 7.00
N PHE A 412 -0.28 -32.48 6.57
CA PHE A 412 -1.26 -33.58 6.60
C PHE A 412 -1.00 -34.51 7.78
N TYR A 413 -2.06 -34.79 8.52
CA TYR A 413 -2.04 -35.69 9.68
C TYR A 413 -2.95 -36.89 9.45
N LYS A 414 -2.52 -38.05 9.97
CA LYS A 414 -3.42 -39.18 10.21
C LYS A 414 -3.89 -39.17 11.64
N ARG A 415 -5.20 -39.29 11.84
CA ARG A 415 -5.82 -39.43 13.15
C ARG A 415 -6.12 -40.89 13.45
N ASP A 416 -5.55 -41.42 14.52
CA ASP A 416 -5.87 -42.78 14.97
C ASP A 416 -7.20 -42.85 15.74
N ARG A 417 -7.63 -44.08 16.09
CA ARG A 417 -8.88 -44.31 16.86
C ARG A 417 -8.87 -43.71 18.27
N TYR A 418 -7.71 -43.31 18.79
CA TYR A 418 -7.53 -42.69 20.09
C TYR A 418 -7.46 -41.16 20.00
N GLY A 419 -7.49 -40.60 18.79
CA GLY A 419 -7.38 -39.18 18.52
C GLY A 419 -5.95 -38.66 18.38
N THR A 420 -4.94 -39.53 18.36
CA THR A 420 -3.54 -39.14 18.16
C THR A 420 -3.33 -38.70 16.72
N LEU A 421 -2.72 -37.51 16.53
CA LEU A 421 -2.35 -37.00 15.21
C LEU A 421 -0.89 -37.35 14.89
N THR A 422 -0.66 -37.98 13.74
CA THR A 422 0.68 -38.25 13.22
C THR A 422 0.85 -37.56 11.87
N GLN A 423 1.79 -36.60 11.80
CA GLN A 423 2.16 -35.95 10.54
C GLN A 423 2.76 -36.97 9.57
N TYR A 424 2.33 -36.94 8.31
CA TYR A 424 2.88 -37.84 7.28
C TYR A 424 3.28 -37.14 5.98
N TRP A 425 2.83 -35.90 5.73
CA TRP A 425 3.17 -35.13 4.55
C TRP A 425 3.14 -33.62 4.85
N VAL A 426 3.98 -32.86 4.16
CA VAL A 426 3.99 -31.39 4.18
C VAL A 426 4.13 -30.92 2.74
N GLU A 427 3.24 -30.01 2.34
CA GLU A 427 3.30 -29.34 1.05
C GLU A 427 3.56 -27.85 1.26
N THR A 428 4.64 -27.33 0.69
CA THR A 428 5.13 -25.97 0.99
C THR A 428 4.88 -24.96 -0.14
N ASP A 429 4.42 -25.43 -1.31
CA ASP A 429 4.22 -24.57 -2.49
C ASP A 429 2.79 -24.57 -3.05
N TYR A 430 1.84 -25.15 -2.30
CA TYR A 430 0.46 -25.30 -2.77
C TYR A 430 -0.43 -24.08 -2.56
N ILE A 431 -0.28 -23.38 -1.42
CA ILE A 431 -1.11 -22.22 -1.08
C ILE A 431 -0.72 -21.00 -1.91
N GLY A 432 -1.71 -20.19 -2.28
CA GLY A 432 -1.54 -18.92 -2.98
C GLY A 432 -0.80 -19.07 -4.31
N LYS A 433 -1.26 -19.98 -5.17
CA LYS A 433 -0.59 -20.29 -6.46
C LYS A 433 -0.55 -19.09 -7.39
N ALA A 434 -1.58 -18.26 -7.34
CA ALA A 434 -1.66 -17.03 -8.10
C ALA A 434 -2.51 -15.99 -7.38
N VAL A 435 -2.05 -14.75 -7.41
CA VAL A 435 -2.79 -13.58 -6.96
C VAL A 435 -2.98 -12.64 -8.15
N TYR A 436 -4.24 -12.42 -8.55
CA TYR A 436 -4.62 -11.65 -9.74
C TYR A 436 -5.43 -10.40 -9.39
N THR A 437 -5.23 -9.33 -10.17
CA THR A 437 -6.09 -8.15 -10.21
C THR A 437 -6.37 -7.78 -11.66
N LYS A 438 -7.41 -6.98 -11.93
CA LYS A 438 -7.65 -6.44 -13.27
C LYS A 438 -6.46 -5.56 -13.72
N SER A 439 -6.10 -5.66 -15.00
CA SER A 439 -5.11 -4.78 -15.65
C SER A 439 -5.65 -3.36 -15.87
N LEU A 440 -4.77 -2.36 -15.99
CA LEU A 440 -5.17 -0.96 -16.20
C LEU A 440 -5.97 -0.76 -17.49
N ASP A 441 -5.49 -1.32 -18.60
CA ASP A 441 -6.02 -1.02 -19.95
C ASP A 441 -6.84 -2.17 -20.56
N SER A 442 -7.13 -3.22 -19.78
CA SER A 442 -7.84 -4.40 -20.27
C SER A 442 -8.55 -5.15 -19.15
N ASN A 443 -9.40 -6.11 -19.52
CA ASN A 443 -10.03 -7.05 -18.60
C ASN A 443 -9.16 -8.29 -18.31
N SER A 444 -7.95 -8.35 -18.86
CA SER A 444 -7.04 -9.49 -18.63
C SER A 444 -6.47 -9.47 -17.21
N PRO A 445 -6.25 -10.65 -16.60
CA PRO A 445 -5.63 -10.73 -15.28
C PRO A 445 -4.21 -10.20 -15.32
N ASN A 446 -3.87 -9.35 -14.35
CA ASN A 446 -2.53 -8.95 -14.01
C ASN A 446 -2.05 -9.81 -12.83
N ASN A 447 -0.98 -10.57 -13.03
CA ASN A 447 -0.40 -11.42 -11.99
C ASN A 447 0.49 -10.59 -11.05
N ILE A 448 0.07 -10.52 -9.79
CA ILE A 448 0.73 -9.78 -8.71
C ILE A 448 1.25 -10.69 -7.59
N THR A 449 1.34 -12.01 -7.82
CA THR A 449 1.80 -13.00 -6.82
C THR A 449 3.16 -12.64 -6.22
N GLN A 450 4.09 -12.16 -7.05
CA GLN A 450 5.42 -11.70 -6.67
C GLN A 450 5.44 -10.50 -5.72
N ASN A 451 4.29 -9.82 -5.57
CA ASN A 451 4.15 -8.72 -4.63
C ASN A 451 3.79 -9.21 -3.22
N TYR A 452 3.24 -10.42 -3.10
CA TYR A 452 2.83 -11.03 -1.83
C TYR A 452 3.84 -12.01 -1.28
N LYS A 453 4.60 -12.68 -2.15
CA LYS A 453 5.60 -13.65 -1.74
C LYS A 453 6.72 -13.75 -2.76
N TYR A 454 7.85 -14.28 -2.30
CA TYR A 454 8.92 -14.70 -3.19
C TYR A 454 8.49 -15.98 -3.90
N LEU A 455 8.65 -16.02 -5.22
CA LEU A 455 8.37 -17.24 -5.98
C LEU A 455 9.34 -18.34 -5.53
N PRO A 456 8.87 -19.58 -5.37
CA PRO A 456 9.71 -20.67 -4.90
C PRO A 456 10.90 -20.88 -5.84
N VAL A 457 12.11 -20.57 -5.38
CA VAL A 457 13.35 -20.91 -6.08
C VAL A 457 13.75 -22.30 -5.63
N LYS A 458 13.54 -23.30 -6.49
CA LYS A 458 14.08 -24.64 -6.25
C LYS A 458 15.59 -24.57 -6.43
N SER A 459 16.32 -24.56 -5.31
CA SER A 459 17.78 -24.59 -5.30
C SER A 459 18.26 -26.00 -4.96
N GLU A 460 19.00 -26.60 -5.88
CA GLU A 460 19.65 -27.89 -5.66
C GLU A 460 21.11 -27.65 -5.26
N LEU A 461 21.48 -28.09 -4.05
CA LEU A 461 22.84 -27.96 -3.58
C LEU A 461 23.72 -29.05 -4.21
N VAL A 462 24.53 -28.68 -5.19
CA VAL A 462 25.57 -29.57 -5.73
C VAL A 462 26.86 -29.41 -4.94
N LYS A 463 27.18 -30.39 -4.10
CA LYS A 463 28.44 -30.42 -3.35
C LYS A 463 29.58 -30.89 -4.26
N LEU A 464 30.55 -30.02 -4.50
CA LEU A 464 31.79 -30.35 -5.22
C LEU A 464 32.97 -30.41 -4.24
N THR A 465 33.65 -31.54 -4.17
CA THR A 465 34.82 -31.77 -3.30
C THR A 465 36.13 -31.55 -4.04
N ALA A 466 37.22 -31.29 -3.29
CA ALA A 466 38.54 -31.10 -3.86
C ALA A 466 39.02 -32.30 -4.70
N ASN A 467 38.74 -33.51 -4.24
CA ASN A 467 39.16 -34.73 -4.95
C ASN A 467 38.49 -34.86 -6.32
N GLU A 468 37.31 -34.28 -6.51
CA GLU A 468 36.54 -34.37 -7.75
C GLU A 468 37.06 -33.39 -8.81
N TYR A 469 37.45 -32.16 -8.45
CA TYR A 469 37.92 -31.19 -9.45
C TYR A 469 39.43 -31.18 -9.66
N MET A 470 40.23 -31.58 -8.67
CA MET A 470 41.70 -31.52 -8.73
C MET A 470 42.34 -32.26 -9.93
N PRO A 471 41.86 -33.44 -10.36
CA PRO A 471 42.43 -34.13 -11.52
C PRO A 471 42.23 -33.39 -12.86
N TYR A 472 41.25 -32.49 -12.92
CA TYR A 472 40.86 -31.79 -14.14
C TYR A 472 41.41 -30.35 -14.20
N LEU A 473 42.15 -29.90 -13.19
CA LEU A 473 42.82 -28.60 -13.22
C LEU A 473 44.01 -28.63 -14.18
N GLY A 474 43.91 -27.84 -15.25
CA GLY A 474 44.99 -27.62 -16.21
C GLY A 474 45.87 -26.43 -15.85
N THR A 475 46.42 -25.77 -16.87
CA THR A 475 47.24 -24.54 -16.73
C THR A 475 46.43 -23.31 -16.30
N GLN A 476 45.10 -23.33 -16.50
CA GLN A 476 44.17 -22.31 -16.03
C GLN A 476 43.53 -22.76 -14.71
N ILE A 477 43.58 -21.90 -13.69
CA ILE A 477 43.17 -22.22 -12.32
C ILE A 477 41.75 -21.69 -12.10
N CYS A 478 40.81 -22.14 -12.94
CA CYS A 478 39.40 -21.80 -12.86
C CYS A 478 38.52 -23.03 -13.10
N LEU A 479 37.28 -22.96 -12.60
CA LEU A 479 36.24 -23.97 -12.78
C LEU A 479 35.13 -23.38 -13.64
N HIS A 480 34.77 -24.09 -14.70
CA HIS A 480 33.67 -23.72 -15.59
C HIS A 480 32.43 -24.52 -15.19
N PHE A 481 31.40 -23.83 -14.73
CA PHE A 481 30.09 -24.41 -14.48
C PHE A 481 29.21 -24.08 -15.68
N ILE A 482 28.70 -25.11 -16.32
CA ILE A 482 27.66 -25.01 -17.36
C ILE A 482 26.44 -25.71 -16.78
N VAL A 483 25.34 -24.98 -16.64
CA VAL A 483 24.08 -25.51 -16.14
C VAL A 483 23.06 -25.38 -17.26
N THR A 484 22.49 -26.50 -17.66
CA THR A 484 21.45 -26.54 -18.70
C THR A 484 20.16 -27.03 -18.07
N GLY A 485 19.09 -26.26 -18.24
CA GLY A 485 17.72 -26.67 -17.94
C GLY A 485 16.99 -26.97 -19.24
N GLN A 486 16.18 -28.02 -19.26
CA GLN A 486 15.34 -28.36 -20.41
C GLN A 486 13.89 -28.47 -19.95
N ILE A 487 13.00 -27.83 -20.71
CA ILE A 487 11.54 -27.94 -20.56
C ILE A 487 11.00 -28.30 -21.94
N GLU A 488 10.46 -29.51 -22.06
CA GLU A 488 10.01 -30.08 -23.35
C GLU A 488 11.11 -29.99 -24.43
N ASP A 489 10.86 -29.26 -25.52
CA ASP A 489 11.79 -29.07 -26.65
C ASP A 489 12.68 -27.81 -26.49
N GLU A 490 12.49 -27.01 -25.45
CA GLU A 490 13.30 -25.81 -25.19
C GLU A 490 14.40 -26.06 -24.16
N SER A 491 15.62 -25.59 -24.46
CA SER A 491 16.76 -25.69 -23.54
C SER A 491 17.34 -24.31 -23.25
N VAL A 492 17.62 -24.06 -21.97
CA VAL A 492 18.27 -22.84 -21.48
C VAL A 492 19.60 -23.21 -20.84
N THR A 493 20.66 -22.47 -21.13
CA THR A 493 22.01 -22.73 -20.59
C THR A 493 22.57 -21.48 -19.92
N ALA A 494 23.10 -21.66 -18.72
CA ALA A 494 23.85 -20.65 -17.99
C ALA A 494 25.30 -21.10 -17.80
N ILE A 495 26.26 -20.18 -17.95
CA ILE A 495 27.69 -20.45 -17.77
C ILE A 495 28.23 -19.52 -16.68
N LYS A 496 28.93 -20.10 -15.70
CA LYS A 496 29.66 -19.36 -14.67
C LYS A 496 31.08 -19.88 -14.57
N VAL A 497 32.05 -18.98 -14.67
CA VAL A 497 33.46 -19.29 -14.43
C VAL A 497 33.83 -18.82 -13.02
N LEU A 498 34.43 -19.70 -12.23
CA LEU A 498 34.98 -19.41 -10.90
C LEU A 498 36.49 -19.51 -10.94
N GLU A 499 37.19 -18.43 -10.62
CA GLU A 499 38.64 -18.47 -10.44
C GLU A 499 38.99 -19.02 -9.05
N LEU A 500 39.87 -20.02 -9.00
CA LEU A 500 40.34 -20.59 -7.75
C LEU A 500 41.46 -19.71 -7.19
N LYS A 501 41.36 -19.38 -5.89
CA LYS A 501 42.41 -18.61 -5.21
C LYS A 501 43.66 -19.47 -5.06
N ILE A 502 44.80 -18.94 -5.51
CA ILE A 502 46.12 -19.53 -5.26
C ILE A 502 46.87 -18.73 -4.19
N PRO A 503 47.79 -19.37 -3.45
CA PRO A 503 48.71 -18.65 -2.57
C PRO A 503 49.55 -17.64 -3.33
N THR A 504 49.71 -16.44 -2.77
CA THR A 504 50.57 -15.40 -3.35
C THR A 504 52.00 -15.50 -2.83
N LEU A 505 52.95 -15.30 -3.73
CA LEU A 505 54.37 -15.19 -3.43
C LEU A 505 54.84 -13.77 -3.76
N THR A 506 55.47 -13.11 -2.79
CA THR A 506 55.98 -11.74 -2.97
C THR A 506 57.45 -11.69 -2.60
N VAL A 507 58.26 -11.04 -3.43
CA VAL A 507 59.68 -10.79 -3.15
C VAL A 507 59.88 -9.29 -2.97
N THR A 508 60.51 -8.91 -1.87
CA THR A 508 60.89 -7.51 -1.58
C THR A 508 62.37 -7.44 -1.24
N LEU A 509 63.01 -6.33 -1.57
CA LEU A 509 64.40 -6.07 -1.19
C LEU A 509 64.41 -5.08 -0.03
N SER A 510 65.23 -5.32 0.98
CA SER A 510 65.49 -4.31 2.02
C SER A 510 66.75 -3.51 1.67
N GLY A 511 66.61 -2.19 1.55
CA GLY A 511 67.69 -1.26 1.21
C GLY A 511 67.78 -0.93 -0.29
N LEU A 512 68.67 0.01 -0.64
CA LEU A 512 68.97 0.37 -2.03
C LEU A 512 69.99 -0.62 -2.61
N PRO A 513 69.68 -1.33 -3.71
CA PRO A 513 70.62 -2.29 -4.28
C PRO A 513 71.84 -1.57 -4.88
N GLN A 514 73.03 -1.89 -4.38
CA GLN A 514 74.30 -1.36 -4.88
C GLN A 514 75.31 -2.50 -5.13
N VAL A 515 76.11 -2.35 -6.17
CA VAL A 515 77.15 -3.33 -6.54
C VAL A 515 78.19 -3.41 -5.42
N ARG A 516 78.59 -4.63 -5.03
CA ARG A 516 79.54 -4.93 -3.93
C ARG A 516 79.08 -4.58 -2.52
N GLN A 517 77.79 -4.31 -2.32
CA GLN A 517 77.20 -4.19 -0.98
C GLN A 517 76.24 -5.35 -0.68
N GLN A 518 76.08 -5.64 0.61
CA GLN A 518 75.10 -6.64 1.06
C GLN A 518 73.69 -6.09 0.87
N MET A 519 72.80 -6.94 0.38
CA MET A 519 71.36 -6.68 0.32
C MET A 519 70.62 -7.91 0.82
N PHE A 520 69.39 -7.71 1.30
CA PHE A 520 68.53 -8.79 1.75
C PHE A 520 67.29 -8.86 0.88
N ALA A 521 67.01 -10.06 0.38
CA ALA A 521 65.75 -10.38 -0.26
C ALA A 521 64.84 -11.06 0.77
N ASN A 522 63.66 -10.49 0.95
CA ASN A 522 62.58 -11.05 1.74
C ASN A 522 61.55 -11.66 0.81
N VAL A 523 61.41 -12.98 0.90
CA VAL A 523 60.37 -13.72 0.20
C VAL A 523 59.26 -14.03 1.19
N THR A 524 58.05 -13.59 0.87
CA THR A 524 56.86 -13.78 1.69
C THR A 524 55.87 -14.65 0.94
N PHE A 525 55.38 -15.69 1.61
CA PHE A 525 54.35 -16.59 1.13
C PHE A 525 53.14 -16.52 2.06
N THR A 526 51.94 -16.35 1.51
CA THR A 526 50.70 -16.32 2.30
C THR A 526 49.80 -17.47 1.89
N ASN A 527 49.52 -18.39 2.83
CA ASN A 527 48.53 -19.46 2.65
C ASN A 527 47.12 -18.89 2.85
N PRO A 528 46.27 -18.79 1.81
CA PRO A 528 44.93 -18.23 1.92
C PRO A 528 43.90 -19.25 2.41
N PHE A 529 44.28 -20.51 2.64
CA PHE A 529 43.39 -21.60 2.97
C PHE A 529 43.27 -21.81 4.49
N ASN A 530 42.12 -22.34 4.92
CA ASN A 530 41.85 -22.69 6.32
C ASN A 530 42.51 -24.02 6.76
N PHE A 531 43.31 -24.65 5.91
CA PHE A 531 44.07 -25.87 6.19
C PHE A 531 45.57 -25.65 5.96
N ALA A 532 46.39 -26.47 6.61
CA ALA A 532 47.84 -26.39 6.49
C ALA A 532 48.33 -27.03 5.19
N LEU A 533 49.18 -26.31 4.45
CA LEU A 533 49.89 -26.86 3.30
C LEU A 533 51.07 -27.71 3.80
N LYS A 534 51.26 -28.87 3.17
CA LYS A 534 52.33 -29.83 3.48
C LYS A 534 53.37 -29.84 2.36
N ASP A 535 54.63 -30.15 2.71
CA ASP A 535 55.74 -30.29 1.75
C ASP A 535 56.01 -29.07 0.87
N CYS A 536 55.77 -27.86 1.40
CA CYS A 536 56.02 -26.62 0.68
C CYS A 536 57.52 -26.45 0.39
N ARG A 537 57.86 -26.32 -0.89
CA ARG A 537 59.22 -26.06 -1.37
C ARG A 537 59.30 -24.64 -1.89
N LEU A 538 60.21 -23.85 -1.32
CA LEU A 538 60.55 -22.54 -1.83
C LEU A 538 61.89 -22.62 -2.54
N ALA A 539 61.94 -22.14 -3.78
CA ALA A 539 63.17 -21.98 -4.55
C ALA A 539 63.26 -20.52 -5.02
N MET A 540 64.47 -19.97 -4.99
CA MET A 540 64.75 -18.63 -5.51
C MET A 540 66.09 -18.66 -6.26
N GLU A 541 66.11 -18.07 -7.45
CA GLU A 541 67.29 -17.92 -8.29
C GLU A 541 67.32 -16.52 -8.93
N GLY A 542 68.49 -16.06 -9.36
CA GLY A 542 68.61 -14.80 -10.06
C GLY A 542 69.93 -14.68 -10.79
N ALA A 543 69.89 -14.66 -12.13
CA ALA A 543 71.08 -14.48 -12.96
C ALA A 543 71.81 -13.18 -12.58
N GLY A 544 73.11 -13.27 -12.29
CA GLY A 544 73.93 -12.13 -11.85
C GLY A 544 73.71 -11.68 -10.40
N VAL A 545 72.84 -12.36 -9.63
CA VAL A 545 72.53 -12.05 -8.23
C VAL A 545 72.87 -13.22 -7.30
N MET A 546 72.37 -14.43 -7.60
CA MET A 546 72.66 -15.65 -6.85
C MET A 546 72.35 -16.92 -7.64
N SER A 547 73.05 -18.01 -7.33
CA SER A 547 72.67 -19.36 -7.76
C SER A 547 71.41 -19.84 -7.05
N GLU A 548 70.75 -20.87 -7.62
CA GLU A 548 69.51 -21.42 -7.07
C GLU A 548 69.68 -21.83 -5.59
N LYS A 549 68.80 -21.30 -4.73
CA LYS A 549 68.67 -21.70 -3.33
C LYS A 549 67.30 -22.32 -3.10
N ARG A 550 67.29 -23.55 -2.57
CA ARG A 550 66.07 -24.28 -2.21
C ARG A 550 65.97 -24.42 -0.70
N ARG A 551 64.77 -24.21 -0.14
CA ARG A 551 64.46 -24.49 1.26
C ARG A 551 63.18 -25.30 1.35
N LEU A 552 63.22 -26.36 2.16
CA LEU A 552 62.07 -27.20 2.49
C LEU A 552 61.44 -26.72 3.80
N ASN A 553 60.15 -26.43 3.76
CA ASN A 553 59.36 -26.18 4.96
C ASN A 553 58.38 -27.35 5.15
N LYS A 554 58.37 -27.94 6.34
CA LYS A 554 57.52 -29.12 6.61
C LYS A 554 56.03 -28.78 6.74
N TYR A 555 55.66 -27.57 7.17
CA TYR A 555 54.26 -27.15 7.36
C TYR A 555 54.08 -25.64 7.20
N ALA A 556 53.11 -25.19 6.40
CA ALA A 556 52.66 -23.80 6.36
C ALA A 556 51.20 -23.71 6.84
N ARG A 557 50.98 -23.15 8.04
CA ARG A 557 49.63 -22.93 8.60
C ARG A 557 49.00 -21.71 7.91
N ALA A 558 47.73 -21.40 8.22
CA ALA A 558 46.98 -20.28 7.64
C ALA A 558 47.51 -18.90 8.12
N HIS A 559 48.80 -18.63 8.00
CA HIS A 559 49.53 -17.44 8.48
C HIS A 559 50.59 -17.04 7.43
N THR A 560 51.00 -15.78 7.42
CA THR A 560 52.07 -15.29 6.53
C THR A 560 53.44 -15.81 6.98
N HIS A 561 54.17 -16.46 6.07
CA HIS A 561 55.53 -16.94 6.31
C HIS A 561 56.54 -16.05 5.56
N THR A 562 57.49 -15.46 6.29
CA THR A 562 58.55 -14.62 5.72
C THR A 562 59.91 -15.30 5.85
N HIS A 563 60.69 -15.29 4.77
CA HIS A 563 62.05 -15.79 4.74
C HIS A 563 63.01 -14.72 4.26
N THR A 564 64.06 -14.47 5.06
CA THR A 564 65.13 -13.52 4.73
C THR A 564 66.37 -14.28 4.29
N HIS A 565 66.88 -13.94 3.11
CA HIS A 565 68.15 -14.45 2.61
C HIS A 565 69.20 -13.33 2.56
N THR A 566 70.39 -13.61 3.09
CA THR A 566 71.55 -12.70 3.06
C THR A 566 72.54 -13.12 1.98
N HIS A 567 73.00 -12.18 1.15
CA HIS A 567 74.06 -12.44 0.17
C HIS A 567 75.02 -11.24 0.03
N THR A 568 76.29 -11.54 -0.25
CA THR A 568 77.34 -10.56 -0.55
C THR A 568 77.87 -10.83 -1.94
N HIS A 569 77.73 -9.89 -2.87
CA HIS A 569 78.17 -10.06 -4.25
C HIS A 569 79.54 -9.43 -4.49
N THR A 570 80.60 -10.24 -4.61
CA THR A 570 81.95 -9.77 -4.98
C THR A 570 82.17 -9.97 -6.48
N HIS A 571 82.16 -8.88 -7.25
CA HIS A 571 82.47 -8.92 -8.68
C HIS A 571 83.99 -8.88 -8.88
N THR A 572 84.60 -10.01 -9.27
CA THR A 572 85.96 -10.03 -9.83
C THR A 572 85.86 -9.59 -11.28
N HIS A 573 86.42 -8.42 -11.60
CA HIS A 573 86.58 -7.99 -13.00
C HIS A 573 87.80 -8.71 -13.56
N THR A 574 87.59 -9.70 -14.43
CA THR A 574 88.65 -10.16 -15.34
C THR A 574 88.58 -9.27 -16.57
N HIS A 575 89.49 -8.30 -16.66
CA HIS A 575 89.75 -7.60 -17.91
C HIS A 575 90.45 -8.58 -18.86
N THR A 576 89.83 -8.89 -20.00
CA THR A 576 90.54 -9.38 -21.17
C THR A 576 90.43 -8.30 -22.25
N ARG A 577 91.58 -7.79 -22.70
CA ARG A 577 91.74 -6.80 -23.76
C ARG A 577 92.35 -7.52 -24.98
N TYR A 578 91.89 -7.11 -26.17
CA TYR A 578 92.35 -7.42 -27.54
C TYR A 578 91.97 -8.83 -28.07
N ILE A 579 91.45 -9.01 -29.28
CA ILE A 579 91.55 -8.23 -30.55
C ILE A 579 90.18 -7.81 -31.07
#